data_AF-A0A1F5LXU9-F1
#
_entry.id   AF-A0A1F5LXU9-F1
#
_cell.length_a   1.000
_cell.length_b   1.000
_cell.length_c   1.000
_cell.angle_alpha   90.00
_cell.angle_beta   90.00
_cell.angle_gamma   90.00
#
_symmetry.space_group_name_H-M   'P 1'
#
loop_
_entity.id
_entity.type
_entity.pdbx_description
1 polymer ?
#
loop_
_entity_poly.entity_id
_entity_poly.type
_entity_poly.pdbx_seq_one_letter_code
_entity_poly.pdbx_strand_id
1 'polypeptide(L)'
;MLLQLVLMALCLVLGIVSAQNPTVYIIRHGEKPANKDDHGLILDGIKRAQCLRSVFGEGSGYNIGHIMAPHRKKVECVAETVRSYDGPGNILIAWRHTNMGGIEEALGAYEPIEYPDDRFDLIWTDPWPYGNVTQVESEGCPGLDTDRLVDQS
;
A
#
# COMPACT_ATOMS: atom_id res chain seq x y z
N MET A 1 -52.48 1.29 4.19
CA MET A 1 -51.66 0.98 5.39
C MET A 1 -50.78 -0.25 5.19
N LEU A 2 -51.27 -1.38 4.66
CA LEU A 2 -50.41 -2.54 4.33
C LEU A 2 -49.24 -2.24 3.36
N LEU A 3 -49.43 -1.35 2.37
CA LEU A 3 -48.38 -1.01 1.40
C LEU A 3 -47.23 -0.16 1.97
N GLN A 4 -47.50 0.63 3.02
CA GLN A 4 -46.44 1.39 3.73
C GLN A 4 -45.60 0.49 4.64
N LEU A 5 -46.20 -0.57 5.19
CA LEU A 5 -45.48 -1.57 6.01
C LEU A 5 -44.51 -2.42 5.17
N VAL A 6 -44.87 -2.76 3.93
CA VAL A 6 -43.97 -3.49 3.02
C VAL A 6 -42.79 -2.61 2.57
N LEU A 7 -43.01 -1.31 2.38
CA LEU A 7 -41.95 -0.36 2.00
C LEU A 7 -40.94 -0.12 3.14
N MET A 8 -41.40 -0.11 4.40
CA MET A 8 -40.50 -0.06 5.58
C MET A 8 -39.71 -1.36 5.78
N ALA A 9 -40.30 -2.52 5.50
CA ALA A 9 -39.59 -3.81 5.61
C ALA A 9 -38.46 -3.97 4.58
N LEU A 10 -38.57 -3.32 3.41
CA LEU A 10 -37.53 -3.34 2.38
C LEU A 10 -36.33 -2.43 2.69
N CYS A 11 -36.49 -1.45 3.59
CA CYS A 11 -35.41 -0.55 4.01
C CYS A 11 -34.57 -1.09 5.19
N LEU A 12 -34.95 -2.21 5.80
CA LEU A 12 -34.24 -2.80 6.94
C LEU A 12 -33.11 -3.78 6.55
N VAL A 13 -32.83 -3.94 5.25
CA VAL A 13 -31.58 -4.56 4.78
C VAL A 13 -30.46 -3.52 4.81
N LEU A 14 -30.26 -2.88 5.97
CA LEU A 14 -29.06 -2.09 6.23
C LEU A 14 -27.89 -3.08 6.17
N GLY A 15 -27.07 -2.91 5.14
CA GLY A 15 -26.04 -3.85 4.74
C GLY A 15 -25.19 -4.31 5.93
N ILE A 16 -24.99 -5.62 6.00
CA ILE A 16 -23.96 -6.20 6.84
C ILE A 16 -22.64 -5.71 6.23
N VAL A 17 -22.02 -4.68 6.80
CA VAL A 17 -20.65 -4.31 6.46
C VAL A 17 -19.77 -5.46 6.98
N SER A 18 -19.43 -6.39 6.10
CA SER A 18 -18.50 -7.46 6.44
C SER A 18 -17.16 -6.81 6.74
N ALA A 19 -16.52 -7.21 7.86
CA ALA A 19 -15.14 -6.82 8.13
C ALA A 19 -14.30 -7.19 6.90
N GLN A 20 -13.82 -6.18 6.18
CA GLN A 20 -12.90 -6.38 5.07
C GLN A 20 -11.52 -6.60 5.69
N ASN A 21 -10.83 -7.64 5.21
CA ASN A 21 -9.43 -7.86 5.52
C ASN A 21 -8.64 -7.26 4.35
N PRO A 22 -8.29 -5.96 4.39
CA PRO A 22 -7.63 -5.33 3.26
C PRO A 22 -6.28 -6.00 3.02
N THR A 23 -5.84 -6.00 1.76
CA THR A 23 -4.44 -6.25 1.43
C THR A 23 -3.66 -4.96 1.63
N VAL A 24 -2.45 -5.06 2.18
CA VAL A 24 -1.53 -3.95 2.29
C VAL A 24 -0.55 -4.03 1.11
N TYR A 25 -0.50 -2.96 0.33
CA TYR A 25 0.51 -2.76 -0.68
C TYR A 25 1.53 -1.76 -0.17
N ILE A 26 2.82 -2.07 -0.27
CA ILE A 26 3.88 -1.18 0.19
C ILE A 26 4.82 -0.89 -0.98
N ILE A 27 5.05 0.40 -1.22
CA ILE A 27 5.99 0.90 -2.22
C ILE A 27 6.99 1.85 -1.58
N ARG A 28 8.16 1.97 -2.21
CA ARG A 28 9.13 3.01 -1.86
C ARG A 28 8.66 4.35 -2.43
N HIS A 29 9.00 5.45 -1.76
CA HIS A 29 8.89 6.77 -2.35
C HIS A 29 9.72 6.86 -3.65
N GLY A 30 9.30 7.72 -4.58
CA GLY A 30 10.06 7.98 -5.82
C GLY A 30 11.47 8.53 -5.58
N GLU A 31 12.27 8.52 -6.63
CA GLU A 31 13.67 8.91 -6.65
C GLU A 31 13.86 10.36 -6.14
N LYS A 32 14.79 10.53 -5.20
CA LYS A 32 15.10 11.81 -4.55
C LYS A 32 16.50 12.31 -4.95
N PRO A 33 16.77 13.62 -4.82
CA PRO A 33 18.12 14.15 -4.98
C PRO A 33 19.10 13.53 -3.99
N ALA A 34 20.40 13.53 -4.34
CA ALA A 34 21.46 13.06 -3.45
C ALA A 34 21.60 13.94 -2.18
N ASN A 35 21.23 15.22 -2.28
CA ASN A 35 21.19 16.11 -1.13
C ASN A 35 20.02 15.72 -0.21
N LYS A 36 20.33 15.31 1.03
CA LYS A 36 19.36 14.84 2.01
C LYS A 36 18.44 15.94 2.56
N ASP A 37 18.86 17.21 2.44
CA ASP A 37 18.05 18.36 2.83
C ASP A 37 17.03 18.75 1.75
N ASP A 38 17.16 18.20 0.54
CA ASP A 38 16.15 18.34 -0.51
C ASP A 38 15.10 17.24 -0.39
N HIS A 39 13.88 17.64 -0.06
CA HIS A 39 12.75 16.73 0.13
C HIS A 39 11.92 16.51 -1.14
N GLY A 40 12.31 17.09 -2.28
CA GLY A 40 11.65 16.90 -3.56
C GLY A 40 11.88 15.52 -4.19
N LEU A 41 11.43 15.43 -5.45
CA LEU A 41 11.68 14.31 -6.37
C LEU A 41 12.55 14.81 -7.52
N ILE A 42 13.44 13.96 -8.02
CA ILE A 42 14.11 14.21 -9.30
C ILE A 42 13.18 13.86 -10.47
N LEU A 43 13.60 14.15 -11.70
CA LEU A 43 12.79 13.90 -12.90
C LEU A 43 12.24 12.47 -12.97
N ASP A 44 13.06 11.47 -12.66
CA ASP A 44 12.61 10.07 -12.68
C ASP A 44 11.59 9.78 -11.58
N GLY A 45 11.76 10.34 -10.39
CA GLY A 45 10.75 10.27 -9.33
C GLY A 45 9.42 10.93 -9.70
N ILE A 46 9.46 12.03 -10.45
CA ILE A 46 8.24 12.67 -10.98
C ILE A 46 7.57 11.78 -12.02
N LYS A 47 8.34 11.20 -12.96
CA LYS A 47 7.81 10.27 -13.97
C LYS A 47 7.19 9.03 -13.31
N ARG A 48 7.85 8.45 -12.30
CA ARG A 48 7.34 7.32 -11.52
C ARG A 48 6.02 7.67 -10.85
N ALA A 49 5.95 8.80 -10.15
CA ALA A 49 4.72 9.26 -9.53
C ALA A 49 3.56 9.44 -10.52
N GLN A 50 3.85 9.87 -11.77
CA GLN A 50 2.83 9.93 -12.82
C GLN A 50 2.40 8.54 -13.33
N CYS A 51 3.36 7.62 -13.51
CA CYS A 51 3.07 6.24 -13.87
C CYS A 51 2.15 5.55 -12.85
N LEU A 52 2.45 5.72 -11.56
CA LEU A 52 1.72 5.09 -10.45
C LEU A 52 0.23 5.42 -10.39
N ARG A 53 -0.20 6.55 -10.98
CA ARG A 53 -1.63 6.90 -11.10
C ARG A 53 -2.41 5.89 -11.94
N SER A 54 -1.74 5.21 -12.87
CA SER A 54 -2.34 4.18 -13.72
C SER A 54 -2.29 2.81 -13.03
N VAL A 55 -1.19 2.54 -12.32
CA VAL A 55 -0.96 1.30 -11.55
C VAL A 55 -1.98 1.17 -10.42
N PHE A 56 -2.12 2.20 -9.59
CA PHE A 56 -3.01 2.21 -8.42
C PHE A 56 -4.30 3.02 -8.64
N GLY A 57 -4.63 3.34 -9.90
CA GLY A 57 -5.83 4.10 -10.23
C GLY A 57 -7.13 3.35 -9.89
N GLU A 58 -8.25 4.06 -9.83
CA GLU A 58 -9.57 3.52 -9.46
C GLU A 58 -10.00 2.28 -10.27
N GLY A 59 -9.58 2.19 -11.53
CA GLY A 59 -9.87 1.05 -12.40
C GLY A 59 -8.91 -0.14 -12.25
N SER A 60 -7.90 -0.07 -11.37
CA SER A 60 -6.93 -1.13 -11.21
C SER A 60 -7.43 -2.25 -10.28
N GLY A 61 -6.85 -3.44 -10.43
CA GLY A 61 -7.14 -4.57 -9.56
C GLY A 61 -6.69 -4.39 -8.11
N TYR A 62 -5.88 -3.36 -7.82
CA TYR A 62 -5.40 -3.07 -6.47
C TYR A 62 -6.50 -2.52 -5.56
N ASN A 63 -7.54 -1.88 -6.11
CA ASN A 63 -8.69 -1.39 -5.35
C ASN A 63 -8.29 -0.55 -4.11
N ILE A 64 -7.41 0.45 -4.28
CA ILE A 64 -6.87 1.25 -3.17
C ILE A 64 -7.95 2.18 -2.61
N GLY A 65 -8.32 1.97 -1.34
CA GLY A 65 -9.26 2.83 -0.61
C GLY A 65 -8.58 3.75 0.41
N HIS A 66 -7.34 3.44 0.81
CA HIS A 66 -6.59 4.23 1.77
C HIS A 66 -5.12 4.35 1.39
N ILE A 67 -4.55 5.56 1.48
CA ILE A 67 -3.14 5.82 1.15
C ILE A 67 -2.45 6.42 2.38
N MET A 68 -1.31 5.83 2.76
CA MET A 68 -0.43 6.34 3.81
C MET A 68 0.91 6.77 3.22
N ALA A 69 1.36 7.98 3.54
CA ALA A 69 2.68 8.50 3.18
C ALA A 69 3.39 9.08 4.41
N PRO A 70 4.00 8.25 5.27
CA PRO A 70 4.52 8.71 6.55
C PRO A 70 5.80 9.55 6.37
N HIS A 71 5.89 10.69 7.05
CA HIS A 71 7.09 11.53 7.03
C HIS A 71 7.98 11.34 8.27
N ARG A 72 7.39 11.05 9.44
CA ARG A 72 8.09 10.89 10.75
C ARG A 72 7.37 9.94 11.72
N LYS A 73 6.31 9.26 11.29
CA LYS A 73 5.61 8.31 12.16
C LYS A 73 6.53 7.13 12.45
N LYS A 74 6.43 6.55 13.64
CA LYS A 74 7.08 5.28 13.92
C LYS A 74 6.32 4.15 13.23
N VAL A 75 7.01 3.05 12.95
CA VAL A 75 6.43 1.89 12.23
C VAL A 75 5.23 1.30 12.98
N GLU A 76 5.23 1.36 14.30
CA GLU A 76 4.14 0.85 15.15
C GLU A 76 2.85 1.65 14.93
N CYS A 77 2.93 2.97 14.74
CA CYS A 77 1.76 3.79 14.44
C CYS A 77 1.17 3.46 13.06
N VAL A 78 2.02 3.06 12.10
CA VAL A 78 1.56 2.62 10.77
C VAL A 78 0.84 1.28 10.91
N ALA A 79 1.45 0.31 11.60
CA ALA A 79 0.83 -0.98 11.85
C ALA A 79 -0.48 -0.89 12.64
N GLU A 80 -0.57 0.01 13.62
CA GLU A 80 -1.83 0.30 14.34
C GLU A 80 -2.91 0.87 13.41
N THR A 81 -2.52 1.75 12.48
CA THR A 81 -3.45 2.29 11.49
C THR A 81 -3.93 1.20 10.53
N VAL A 82 -3.05 0.28 10.10
CA VAL A 82 -3.41 -0.87 9.26
C VAL A 82 -4.40 -1.79 9.98
N ARG A 83 -4.13 -2.13 11.25
CA ARG A 83 -4.97 -3.05 12.03
C ARG A 83 -6.34 -2.48 12.40
N SER A 84 -6.42 -1.15 12.56
CA SER A 84 -7.67 -0.46 12.89
C SER A 84 -8.48 -0.02 11.68
N TYR A 85 -7.96 -0.20 10.46
CA TYR A 85 -8.66 0.17 9.24
C TYR A 85 -9.89 -0.72 9.00
N ASP A 86 -11.06 -0.10 8.90
CA ASP A 86 -12.36 -0.72 8.64
C ASP A 86 -13.05 -0.16 7.38
N GLY A 87 -12.33 0.66 6.62
CA GLY A 87 -12.82 1.29 5.40
C GLY A 87 -12.89 0.35 4.20
N PRO A 88 -13.52 0.78 3.08
CA PRO A 88 -13.56 0.00 1.86
C PRO A 88 -12.18 -0.08 1.18
N GLY A 89 -11.93 -1.16 0.44
CA GLY A 89 -10.73 -1.30 -0.38
C GLY A 89 -9.45 -1.59 0.40
N ASN A 90 -8.35 -1.65 -0.35
CA ASN A 90 -7.01 -2.01 0.14
C ASN A 90 -6.21 -0.77 0.56
N ILE A 91 -5.11 -1.01 1.26
CA ILE A 91 -4.24 0.03 1.79
C ILE A 91 -2.98 0.12 0.91
N LEU A 92 -2.59 1.33 0.51
CA LEU A 92 -1.29 1.61 -0.11
C LEU A 92 -0.42 2.41 0.86
N ILE A 93 0.79 1.94 1.14
CA ILE A 93 1.78 2.62 1.97
C ILE A 93 2.96 3.01 1.07
N ALA A 94 3.24 4.31 0.95
CA ALA A 94 4.40 4.83 0.24
C ALA A 94 5.42 5.39 1.24
N TRP A 95 6.57 4.74 1.40
CA TRP A 95 7.53 5.16 2.43
C TRP A 95 9.01 4.96 2.07
N ARG A 96 9.88 5.11 3.06
CA ARG A 96 11.34 4.99 2.91
C ARG A 96 11.74 3.54 3.05
N HIS A 97 12.54 3.02 2.12
CA HIS A 97 13.04 1.63 2.09
C HIS A 97 13.52 1.13 3.47
N THR A 98 14.34 1.92 4.18
CA THR A 98 14.85 1.57 5.54
C THR A 98 13.78 1.33 6.61
N ASN A 99 12.53 1.76 6.36
CA ASN A 99 11.42 1.61 7.30
C ASN A 99 10.46 0.49 6.89
N MET A 100 10.55 -0.03 5.66
CA MET A 100 9.58 -0.99 5.13
C MET A 100 9.67 -2.35 5.85
N GLY A 101 10.88 -2.88 6.08
CA GLY A 101 11.04 -4.09 6.89
C GLY A 101 10.51 -3.92 8.34
N GLY A 102 10.68 -2.73 8.92
CA GLY A 102 10.11 -2.43 10.24
C GLY A 102 8.58 -2.34 10.27
N ILE A 103 7.92 -2.04 9.13
CA ILE A 103 6.46 -2.16 9.03
C ILE A 103 6.06 -3.63 9.07
N GLU A 104 6.72 -4.48 8.28
CA GLU A 104 6.46 -5.92 8.23
C GLU A 104 6.64 -6.56 9.62
N GLU A 105 7.73 -6.23 10.32
CA GLU A 105 7.97 -6.65 11.70
C GLU A 105 6.83 -6.18 12.63
N ALA A 106 6.47 -4.89 12.55
CA ALA A 106 5.39 -4.34 13.35
C ALA A 106 4.02 -4.93 13.01
N LEU A 107 3.82 -5.45 11.80
CA LEU A 107 2.62 -6.16 11.35
C LEU A 107 2.61 -7.63 11.79
N GLY A 108 3.76 -8.26 12.01
CA GLY A 108 3.89 -9.58 12.62
C GLY A 108 4.96 -10.48 11.99
N ALA A 109 5.76 -9.98 11.04
CA ALA A 109 6.83 -10.75 10.43
C ALA A 109 7.89 -11.14 11.47
N TYR A 110 8.22 -12.43 11.52
CA TYR A 110 9.31 -12.93 12.37
C TYR A 110 10.69 -12.59 11.78
N GLU A 111 10.82 -12.74 10.46
CA GLU A 111 12.01 -12.40 9.68
C GLU A 111 11.56 -11.49 8.52
N PRO A 112 11.47 -10.17 8.74
CA PRO A 112 11.02 -9.24 7.71
C PRO A 112 12.05 -9.17 6.57
N ILE A 113 11.57 -9.20 5.33
CA ILE A 113 12.42 -8.97 4.16
C ILE A 113 12.90 -7.52 4.10
N GLU A 114 14.07 -7.30 3.51
CA GLU A 114 14.59 -5.95 3.28
C GLU A 114 14.26 -5.45 1.88
N TYR A 115 13.96 -4.15 1.79
CA TYR A 115 13.74 -3.51 0.50
C TYR A 115 15.10 -3.14 -0.13
N PRO A 116 15.41 -3.60 -1.36
CA PRO A 116 16.71 -3.34 -1.98
C PRO A 116 17.01 -1.84 -2.15
N ASP A 117 18.20 -1.42 -1.70
CA ASP A 117 18.63 0.00 -1.71
C ASP A 117 18.65 0.64 -3.10
N ASP A 118 18.93 -0.15 -4.14
CA ASP A 118 19.09 0.28 -5.53
C ASP A 118 17.80 0.19 -6.36
N ARG A 119 16.68 -0.21 -5.75
CA ARG A 119 15.37 -0.34 -6.41
C ARG A 119 14.40 0.76 -5.97
N PHE A 120 13.45 1.09 -6.84
CA PHE A 120 12.38 2.07 -6.58
C PHE A 120 11.02 1.60 -7.05
N ASP A 121 10.97 0.44 -7.69
CA ASP A 121 9.89 -0.04 -8.52
C ASP A 121 9.17 -1.26 -7.94
N LEU A 122 9.47 -1.69 -6.72
CA LEU A 122 8.89 -2.91 -6.17
C LEU A 122 7.62 -2.59 -5.40
N ILE A 123 6.57 -3.35 -5.70
CA ILE A 123 5.32 -3.42 -4.95
C ILE A 123 5.36 -4.66 -4.09
N TRP A 124 5.32 -4.48 -2.78
CA TRP A 124 5.14 -5.57 -1.82
C TRP A 124 3.66 -5.79 -1.58
N THR A 125 3.22 -7.05 -1.62
CA THR A 125 1.84 -7.46 -1.33
C THR A 125 1.80 -8.25 -0.03
N ASP A 126 1.27 -7.65 1.03
CA ASP A 126 1.09 -8.25 2.35
C ASP A 126 -0.42 -8.40 2.66
N PRO A 127 -1.02 -9.57 2.33
CA PRO A 127 -2.41 -9.84 2.64
C PRO A 127 -2.60 -10.16 4.13
N TRP A 128 -3.81 -9.96 4.66
CA TRP A 128 -4.19 -10.46 5.98
C TRP A 128 -3.88 -11.96 6.12
N PRO A 129 -3.27 -12.45 7.22
CA PRO A 129 -3.12 -11.82 8.54
C PRO A 129 -1.93 -10.86 8.74
N TYR A 130 -1.31 -10.39 7.65
CA TYR A 130 -0.17 -9.48 7.61
C TYR A 130 1.14 -10.06 8.13
N GLY A 131 2.24 -9.34 7.88
CA GLY A 131 3.59 -9.74 8.28
C GLY A 131 4.16 -10.86 7.41
N ASN A 132 3.61 -11.06 6.21
CA ASN A 132 4.14 -12.00 5.24
C ASN A 132 3.91 -11.50 3.82
N VAL A 133 4.91 -10.83 3.26
CA VAL A 133 4.93 -10.41 1.86
C VAL A 133 4.85 -11.63 0.94
N THR A 134 3.69 -11.83 0.32
CA THR A 134 3.41 -12.99 -0.55
C THR A 134 3.84 -12.78 -1.99
N GLN A 135 3.95 -11.53 -2.43
CA GLN A 135 4.34 -11.16 -3.79
C GLN A 135 5.18 -9.90 -3.78
N VAL A 136 6.19 -9.88 -4.66
CA VAL A 136 7.03 -8.74 -4.96
C VAL A 136 7.07 -8.58 -6.47
N GLU A 137 6.45 -7.52 -6.97
CA GLU A 137 6.31 -7.26 -8.41
C GLU A 137 6.83 -5.88 -8.78
N SER A 138 7.18 -5.69 -10.04
CA SER A 138 7.58 -4.38 -10.56
C SER A 138 6.35 -3.50 -10.82
N GLU A 139 6.47 -2.20 -10.60
CA GLU A 139 5.45 -1.18 -10.92
C GLU A 139 5.12 -1.15 -12.42
N GLY A 140 6.02 -1.62 -13.28
CA GLY A 140 5.85 -1.65 -14.73
C GLY A 140 5.97 -0.27 -15.37
N CYS A 141 6.70 0.66 -14.74
CA CYS A 141 6.88 2.02 -15.23
C CYS A 141 7.89 2.09 -16.38
N PRO A 142 7.47 2.49 -17.59
CA PRO A 142 8.33 2.44 -18.77
C PRO A 142 9.61 3.27 -18.63
N GLY A 143 10.76 2.61 -18.80
CA GLY A 143 12.08 3.24 -18.78
C GLY A 143 12.59 3.64 -17.39
N LEU A 144 11.93 3.20 -16.31
CA LEU A 144 12.34 3.45 -14.92
C LEU A 144 12.66 2.17 -14.14
N ASP A 145 12.08 1.04 -14.56
CA ASP A 145 12.16 -0.22 -13.82
C ASP A 145 13.27 -1.11 -14.38
N THR A 146 13.71 -2.09 -13.58
CA THR A 146 14.77 -3.01 -13.97
C THR A 146 14.24 -4.43 -14.13
N ASP A 147 14.69 -5.16 -15.15
CA ASP A 147 14.35 -6.57 -15.36
C ASP A 147 15.02 -7.54 -14.36
N ARG A 148 15.78 -7.00 -13.39
CA ARG A 148 16.48 -7.82 -12.40
C ARG A 148 15.45 -8.45 -11.45
N LEU A 149 15.45 -9.78 -11.39
CA LEU A 149 14.72 -10.52 -10.36
C LEU A 149 15.22 -10.09 -8.98
N VAL A 150 14.31 -9.96 -8.02
CA VAL A 150 14.67 -9.68 -6.64
C VAL A 150 15.21 -10.98 -6.04
N ASP A 151 16.51 -11.01 -5.76
CA ASP A 151 17.09 -12.06 -4.93
C ASP A 151 16.65 -11.77 -3.50
N GLN A 152 15.81 -12.65 -2.93
CA GLN A 152 15.36 -12.51 -1.54
C GLN A 152 16.47 -13.06 -0.64
N SER A 153 17.46 -12.22 -0.35
CA SER A 153 18.56 -12.51 0.59
C SER A 153 18.17 -12.17 2.02
#